data_AF-A0A398ARZ7-F1
#
_entry.id   AF-A0A398ARZ7-F1
#
_cell.length_a   1.000
_cell.length_b   1.000
_cell.length_c   1.000
_cell.angle_alpha   90.00
_cell.angle_beta   90.00
_cell.angle_gamma   90.00
#
_symmetry.space_group_name_H-M   'P 1'
#
loop_
_entity.id
_entity.type
_entity.pdbx_description
1 polymer ?
#
loop_
_entity_poly.entity_id
_entity_poly.type
_entity_poly.pdbx_seq_one_letter_code
_entity_poly.pdbx_strand_id
1 'polypeptide(L)'
;MMNMNVLSSSSPSHCTCGHWYVRHGICLACKEKPSLVQSRPFDYIFSGLRLSQEAVSFTKRLTTLISLHTHKKLHLVLDLDHTLVHTCKVSNLSEGEKYLIEGEKPCLKLYQSRIIKVRPFLEDFLKEADKIFNMYVYTKGNLEYAKELVITKRDSPVTKTLDLVLGDERGIVIVDDRVNVWPHHKRNLLGITRYQYFKHKDINKVLKPSYAESKRDESESSGALANLLKYLKEIHNGFFSCDVQEELDTKDVRLLIKGPFKPHGC
;
A
#
# COMPACT_ATOMS: atom_id res chain seq x y z
N MET A 1 -9.64 -74.52 11.27
CA MET A 1 -8.61 -73.68 11.94
C MET A 1 -7.63 -73.24 10.87
N MET A 2 -7.74 -72.00 10.39
CA MET A 2 -6.76 -71.42 9.46
C MET A 2 -6.47 -69.98 9.90
N ASN A 3 -5.17 -69.77 10.06
CA ASN A 3 -4.36 -68.64 10.50
C ASN A 3 -4.95 -67.22 10.46
N MET A 4 -4.76 -66.54 11.60
CA MET A 4 -4.57 -65.09 11.68
C MET A 4 -3.39 -64.66 10.80
N ASN A 5 -3.63 -63.74 9.87
CA ASN A 5 -2.59 -62.87 9.33
C ASN A 5 -2.92 -61.43 9.73
N VAL A 6 -2.05 -60.88 10.56
CA VAL A 6 -1.98 -59.47 10.93
C VAL A 6 -1.10 -58.75 9.90
N LEU A 7 -1.39 -57.45 9.69
CA LEU A 7 -0.56 -56.39 9.11
C LEU A 7 -0.67 -56.18 7.59
N SER A 8 -1.32 -55.10 7.19
CA SER A 8 -0.59 -53.83 7.09
C SER A 8 -1.55 -52.63 7.22
N SER A 9 -1.43 -51.93 8.34
CA SER A 9 -1.90 -50.57 8.48
C SER A 9 -1.00 -49.69 7.60
N SER A 10 -1.52 -49.25 6.45
CA SER A 10 -0.85 -48.24 5.63
C SER A 10 -0.69 -46.96 6.46
N SER A 11 0.54 -46.62 6.81
CA SER A 11 0.93 -45.35 7.42
C SER A 11 0.43 -44.18 6.55
N PRO A 12 -0.03 -43.06 7.13
CA PRO A 12 -0.39 -41.90 6.33
C PRO A 12 0.87 -41.45 5.58
N SER A 13 0.78 -41.43 4.26
CA SER A 13 1.83 -40.99 3.35
C SER A 13 2.45 -39.68 3.85
N HIS A 14 3.75 -39.68 4.12
CA HIS A 14 4.49 -38.45 4.38
C HIS A 14 4.21 -37.45 3.26
N CYS A 15 3.51 -36.37 3.59
CA CYS A 15 3.12 -35.36 2.63
C CYS A 15 4.38 -34.62 2.15
N THR A 16 4.68 -34.69 0.85
CA THR A 16 5.82 -33.98 0.21
C THR A 16 5.54 -32.51 -0.07
N CYS A 17 4.40 -32.00 0.39
CA CYS A 17 4.01 -30.63 0.08
C CYS A 17 4.85 -29.63 0.91
N GLY A 18 5.32 -28.56 0.26
CA GLY A 18 6.11 -27.51 0.92
C GLY A 18 5.30 -26.59 1.85
N HIS A 19 3.98 -26.78 1.98
CA HIS A 19 3.07 -25.95 2.78
C HIS A 19 3.17 -24.43 2.52
N TRP A 20 3.36 -24.04 1.25
CA TRP A 20 3.60 -22.66 0.83
C TRP A 20 2.45 -21.71 1.13
N TYR A 21 1.21 -22.16 0.90
CA TYR A 21 0.00 -21.38 1.08
C TYR A 21 -0.95 -22.08 2.07
N VAL A 22 -1.26 -21.41 3.16
CA VAL A 22 -2.06 -21.95 4.27
C VAL A 22 -3.20 -20.99 4.56
N ARG A 23 -4.42 -21.50 4.73
CA ARG A 23 -5.59 -20.69 5.11
C ARG A 23 -6.29 -21.31 6.31
N HIS A 24 -6.55 -20.52 7.34
CA HIS A 24 -7.14 -20.97 8.61
C HIS A 24 -6.42 -22.21 9.20
N GLY A 25 -5.10 -22.26 9.06
CA GLY A 25 -4.26 -23.37 9.55
C GLY A 25 -4.26 -24.62 8.68
N ILE A 26 -4.91 -24.61 7.52
CA ILE A 26 -4.97 -25.74 6.59
C ILE A 26 -4.22 -25.39 5.30
N CYS A 27 -3.34 -26.28 4.84
CA CYS A 27 -2.66 -26.07 3.57
C CYS A 27 -3.64 -26.13 2.40
N LEU A 28 -3.54 -25.16 1.49
CA LEU A 28 -4.42 -25.09 0.34
C LEU A 28 -4.18 -26.23 -0.66
N ALA A 29 -2.97 -26.79 -0.71
CA ALA A 29 -2.58 -27.87 -1.63
C ALA A 29 -2.93 -29.26 -1.08
N CYS A 30 -2.33 -29.66 0.04
CA CYS A 30 -2.49 -31.02 0.58
C CYS A 30 -3.68 -31.19 1.53
N LYS A 31 -4.35 -30.10 1.94
CA LYS A 31 -5.46 -30.10 2.91
C LYS A 31 -5.09 -30.55 4.34
N GLU A 32 -3.81 -30.73 4.62
CA GLU A 32 -3.31 -31.06 5.95
C GLU A 32 -2.95 -29.82 6.77
N LYS A 33 -2.86 -29.99 8.10
CA LYS A 33 -2.31 -28.97 8.99
C LYS A 33 -0.78 -28.99 8.88
N PRO A 34 -0.13 -27.88 8.49
CA PRO A 34 1.32 -27.81 8.43
C PRO A 34 1.93 -28.06 9.82
N SER A 35 3.11 -28.69 9.88
CA SER A 35 3.99 -28.56 11.03
C SER A 35 4.41 -27.08 11.22
N LEU A 36 4.98 -26.70 12.37
CA LEU A 36 5.39 -25.32 12.70
C LEU A 36 6.34 -24.70 11.65
N VAL A 37 5.79 -24.21 10.52
CA VAL A 37 6.50 -23.46 9.50
C VAL A 37 6.38 -21.98 9.83
N GLN A 38 7.51 -21.27 9.86
CA GLN A 38 7.51 -19.82 9.94
C GLN A 38 6.76 -19.26 8.72
N SER A 39 5.53 -18.80 8.95
CA SER A 39 4.64 -18.27 7.91
C SER A 39 4.14 -16.89 8.29
N ARG A 40 4.08 -16.01 7.30
CA ARG A 40 3.67 -14.60 7.44
C ARG A 40 2.19 -14.46 7.12
N PRO A 41 1.41 -13.72 7.94
CA PRO A 41 0.00 -13.45 7.67
C PRO A 41 -0.20 -12.48 6.50
N PHE A 42 -1.24 -12.73 5.70
CA PHE A 42 -1.73 -11.88 4.60
C PHE A 42 -3.26 -11.75 4.69
N ASP A 43 -3.78 -11.61 5.91
CA ASP A 43 -5.22 -11.51 6.21
C ASP A 43 -5.92 -10.37 5.47
N TYR A 44 -5.20 -9.30 5.16
CA TYR A 44 -5.71 -8.17 4.37
C TYR A 44 -6.08 -8.54 2.92
N ILE A 45 -5.58 -9.66 2.39
CA ILE A 45 -5.95 -10.23 1.10
C ILE A 45 -7.12 -11.20 1.29
N PHE A 46 -6.92 -12.21 2.12
CA PHE A 46 -7.95 -13.20 2.47
C PHE A 46 -7.81 -13.58 3.94
N SER A 47 -8.93 -13.55 4.66
CA SER A 47 -8.95 -13.95 6.08
C SER A 47 -8.30 -15.32 6.29
N GLY A 48 -7.39 -15.38 7.26
CA GLY A 48 -6.65 -16.57 7.67
C GLY A 48 -5.51 -16.98 6.74
N LEU A 49 -5.22 -16.21 5.68
CA LEU A 49 -4.15 -16.53 4.74
C LEU A 49 -2.77 -16.31 5.36
N ARG A 50 -1.90 -17.30 5.20
CA ARG A 50 -0.49 -17.26 5.59
C ARG A 50 0.37 -17.87 4.49
N LEU A 51 1.52 -17.25 4.23
CA LEU A 51 2.48 -17.71 3.23
C LEU A 51 3.81 -18.06 3.90
N SER A 52 4.48 -19.12 3.45
CA SER A 52 5.89 -19.36 3.79
C SER A 52 6.80 -18.29 3.16
N GLN A 53 8.05 -18.19 3.60
CA GLN A 53 8.99 -17.22 3.04
C GLN A 53 9.25 -17.48 1.55
N GLU A 54 9.37 -18.75 1.15
CA GLU A 54 9.55 -19.19 -0.23
C GLU A 54 8.33 -18.81 -1.08
N ALA A 55 7.13 -19.02 -0.53
CA ALA A 55 5.88 -18.65 -1.18
C ALA A 55 5.77 -17.14 -1.40
N VAL A 56 6.17 -16.32 -0.41
CA VAL A 56 6.23 -14.85 -0.58
C VAL A 56 7.19 -14.48 -1.69
N SER A 57 8.42 -14.98 -1.66
CA SER A 57 9.45 -14.68 -2.67
C SER A 57 9.01 -15.07 -4.08
N PHE A 58 8.45 -16.28 -4.25
CA PHE A 58 7.92 -16.74 -5.52
C PHE A 58 6.75 -15.88 -6.00
N THR A 59 5.80 -15.60 -5.11
CA THR A 59 4.60 -14.82 -5.45
C THR A 59 4.96 -13.40 -5.85
N LYS A 60 5.90 -12.74 -5.16
CA LYS A 60 6.42 -11.42 -5.53
C LYS A 60 6.99 -11.41 -6.95
N ARG A 61 7.87 -12.37 -7.26
CA ARG A 61 8.49 -12.48 -8.59
C ARG A 61 7.43 -12.73 -9.67
N LEU A 62 6.57 -13.72 -9.48
CA LEU A 62 5.53 -14.07 -10.45
C LEU A 62 4.56 -12.91 -10.70
N THR A 63 4.07 -12.27 -9.63
CA THR A 63 3.14 -11.14 -9.71
C THR A 63 3.75 -9.98 -10.48
N THR A 64 5.02 -9.65 -10.23
CA THR A 64 5.70 -8.58 -10.98
C THR A 64 5.93 -8.96 -12.43
N LEU A 65 6.35 -10.19 -12.75
CA LEU A 65 6.51 -10.62 -14.13
C LEU A 65 5.20 -10.52 -14.92
N ILE A 66 4.08 -11.00 -14.34
CA ILE A 66 2.75 -10.88 -14.95
C ILE A 66 2.36 -9.41 -15.12
N SER A 67 2.63 -8.56 -14.12
CA SER A 67 2.37 -7.13 -14.19
C SER A 67 3.14 -6.45 -15.33
N LEU A 68 4.43 -6.75 -15.46
CA LEU A 68 5.32 -6.14 -16.46
C LEU A 68 5.02 -6.64 -17.88
N HIS A 69 4.86 -7.94 -18.08
CA HIS A 69 4.74 -8.54 -19.41
C HIS A 69 3.32 -8.46 -19.96
N THR A 70 2.32 -8.80 -19.14
CA THR A 70 0.93 -8.89 -19.59
C THR A 70 0.22 -7.53 -19.53
N HIS A 71 0.45 -6.78 -18.46
CA HIS A 71 -0.34 -5.56 -18.19
C HIS A 71 0.43 -4.28 -18.47
N LYS A 72 1.74 -4.35 -18.69
CA LYS A 72 2.64 -3.19 -18.77
C LYS A 72 2.44 -2.24 -17.57
N LYS A 73 2.26 -2.80 -16.37
CA LYS A 73 2.08 -2.05 -15.12
C LYS A 73 3.25 -2.28 -14.16
N LEU A 74 3.60 -1.23 -13.42
CA LEU A 74 4.43 -1.32 -12.21
C LEU A 74 3.53 -1.53 -10.97
N HIS A 75 4.11 -1.58 -9.78
CA HIS A 75 3.36 -1.58 -8.52
C HIS A 75 3.53 -0.25 -7.78
N LEU A 76 2.44 0.26 -7.20
CA LEU A 76 2.43 1.52 -6.46
C LEU A 76 1.92 1.28 -5.04
N VAL A 77 2.74 1.60 -4.04
CA VAL A 77 2.37 1.53 -2.62
C VAL A 77 2.08 2.93 -2.13
N LEU A 78 0.84 3.20 -1.72
CA LEU A 78 0.37 4.50 -1.28
C LEU A 78 0.14 4.51 0.22
N ASP A 79 0.74 5.47 0.93
CA ASP A 79 0.28 5.85 2.26
C ASP A 79 -1.08 6.57 2.20
N LEU A 80 -1.79 6.64 3.33
CA LEU A 80 -3.09 7.32 3.43
C LEU A 80 -2.99 8.66 4.16
N ASP A 81 -2.65 8.62 5.44
CA ASP A 81 -2.77 9.75 6.35
C ASP A 81 -1.72 10.82 6.05
N HIS A 82 -2.18 12.01 5.65
CA HIS A 82 -1.39 13.12 5.12
C HIS A 82 -0.73 12.87 3.75
N THR A 83 -1.06 11.76 3.10
CA THR A 83 -0.64 11.46 1.72
C THR A 83 -1.82 11.67 0.77
N LEU A 84 -2.91 10.91 0.94
CA LEU A 84 -4.13 10.97 0.12
C LEU A 84 -5.30 11.65 0.85
N VAL A 85 -5.31 11.60 2.18
CA VAL A 85 -6.38 12.17 3.01
C VAL A 85 -5.79 12.85 4.24
N HIS A 86 -6.54 13.76 4.84
CA HIS A 86 -6.26 14.25 6.19
C HIS A 86 -7.48 13.97 7.07
N THR A 87 -7.26 13.38 8.24
CA THR A 87 -8.32 13.02 9.19
C THR A 87 -8.16 13.81 10.48
N CYS A 88 -9.23 14.44 10.95
CA CYS A 88 -9.27 15.15 12.23
C CYS A 88 -10.46 14.67 13.08
N LYS A 89 -10.34 14.68 14.41
CA LYS A 89 -11.51 14.52 15.29
C LYS A 89 -12.34 15.79 15.23
N VAL A 90 -13.66 15.69 15.19
CA VAL A 90 -14.54 16.87 15.18
C VAL A 90 -14.30 17.76 16.41
N SER A 91 -14.08 17.15 17.58
CA SER A 91 -13.72 17.86 18.82
C SER A 91 -12.34 18.55 18.79
N ASN A 92 -11.55 18.33 17.75
CA ASN A 92 -10.24 18.95 17.56
C ASN A 92 -10.23 20.11 16.56
N LEU A 93 -11.34 20.39 15.87
CA LEU A 93 -11.43 21.53 14.95
C LEU A 93 -11.22 22.86 15.69
N SER A 94 -10.52 23.79 15.06
CA SER A 94 -10.42 25.17 15.58
C SER A 94 -11.74 25.91 15.37
N GLU A 95 -11.94 27.05 16.06
CA GLU A 95 -13.11 27.91 15.83
C GLU A 95 -13.27 28.30 14.35
N GLY A 96 -12.15 28.60 13.67
CA GLY A 96 -12.13 28.93 12.25
C GLY A 96 -12.47 27.76 11.31
N GLU A 97 -12.55 26.54 11.83
CA GLU A 97 -12.81 25.30 11.07
C GLU A 97 -14.18 24.69 11.37
N LYS A 98 -14.91 25.18 12.39
CA LYS A 98 -16.23 24.64 12.77
C LYS A 98 -17.27 24.75 11.66
N TYR A 99 -17.12 25.72 10.76
CA TYR A 99 -17.96 25.82 9.56
C TYR A 99 -17.90 24.56 8.67
N LEU A 100 -16.91 23.68 8.85
CA LEU A 100 -16.76 22.42 8.09
C LEU A 100 -17.76 21.33 8.46
N ILE A 101 -18.37 21.40 9.64
CA ILE A 101 -19.43 20.47 10.06
C ILE A 101 -20.83 21.03 9.81
N GLU A 102 -20.93 22.24 9.27
CA GLU A 102 -22.17 22.88 8.88
C GLU A 102 -22.46 22.58 7.39
N GLY A 103 -23.47 21.75 7.16
CA GLY A 103 -23.90 21.34 5.81
C GLY A 103 -23.03 20.27 5.16
N GLU A 104 -23.50 19.73 4.03
CA GLU A 104 -22.74 18.76 3.24
C GLU A 104 -21.68 19.45 2.36
N LYS A 105 -20.47 18.89 2.36
CA LYS A 105 -19.36 19.36 1.51
C LYS A 105 -18.80 18.17 0.73
N PRO A 106 -18.78 18.18 -0.61
CA PRO A 106 -18.47 16.99 -1.42
C PRO A 106 -17.12 16.31 -1.10
N CYS A 107 -16.11 17.09 -0.73
CA CYS A 107 -14.76 16.60 -0.45
C CYS A 107 -14.49 16.24 1.02
N LEU A 108 -15.49 16.40 1.90
CA LEU A 108 -15.41 16.06 3.32
C LEU A 108 -16.34 14.90 3.62
N LYS A 109 -15.83 13.92 4.36
CA LYS A 109 -16.60 12.79 4.85
C LYS A 109 -16.62 12.82 6.36
N LEU A 110 -17.81 12.80 6.94
CA LEU A 110 -18.00 12.56 8.36
C LEU A 110 -18.13 11.06 8.58
N TYR A 111 -17.28 10.53 9.44
CA TYR A 111 -17.31 9.12 9.84
C TYR A 111 -17.09 9.04 11.34
N GLN A 112 -18.13 8.59 12.05
CA GLN A 112 -18.18 8.62 13.52
C GLN A 112 -17.86 10.03 14.06
N SER A 113 -16.88 10.17 14.95
CA SER A 113 -16.42 11.44 15.54
C SER A 113 -15.30 12.11 14.74
N ARG A 114 -15.09 11.72 13.48
CA ARG A 114 -13.99 12.18 12.64
C ARG A 114 -14.52 12.84 11.36
N ILE A 115 -13.78 13.86 10.94
CA ILE A 115 -13.92 14.47 9.62
C ILE A 115 -12.69 14.10 8.79
N ILE A 116 -12.93 13.61 7.59
CA ILE A 116 -11.91 13.18 6.64
C ILE A 116 -12.00 14.09 5.44
N LYS A 117 -10.89 14.77 5.14
CA LYS A 117 -10.72 15.54 3.92
C LYS A 117 -9.93 14.73 2.92
N VAL A 118 -10.52 14.52 1.74
CA VAL A 118 -9.83 13.97 0.58
C VAL A 118 -8.89 15.04 0.00
N ARG A 119 -7.65 14.66 -0.33
CA ARG A 119 -6.69 15.57 -0.98
C ARG A 119 -7.17 15.90 -2.40
N PRO A 120 -7.06 17.16 -2.85
CA PRO A 120 -7.41 17.55 -4.23
C PRO A 120 -6.78 16.62 -5.27
N PHE A 121 -7.52 16.37 -6.35
CA PHE A 121 -7.13 15.50 -7.47
C PHE A 121 -7.09 13.99 -7.18
N LEU A 122 -7.55 13.51 -6.01
CA LEU A 122 -7.43 12.10 -5.65
C LEU A 122 -8.15 11.14 -6.62
N GLU A 123 -9.38 11.44 -7.03
CA GLU A 123 -10.16 10.52 -7.86
C GLU A 123 -9.52 10.34 -9.25
N ASP A 124 -9.16 11.44 -9.90
CA ASP A 124 -8.46 11.41 -11.18
C ASP A 124 -7.05 10.83 -11.04
N PHE A 125 -6.34 11.12 -9.95
CA PHE A 125 -5.06 10.50 -9.64
C PHE A 125 -5.17 8.97 -9.61
N LEU A 126 -6.10 8.41 -8.84
CA LEU A 126 -6.28 6.96 -8.72
C LEU A 126 -6.70 6.35 -10.05
N LYS A 127 -7.62 6.97 -10.77
CA LYS A 127 -8.10 6.52 -12.08
C LYS A 127 -6.97 6.47 -13.12
N GLU A 128 -6.14 7.50 -13.18
CA GLU A 128 -5.03 7.56 -14.13
C GLU A 128 -3.84 6.69 -13.70
N ALA A 129 -3.55 6.60 -12.40
CA ALA A 129 -2.52 5.73 -11.87
C ALA A 129 -2.87 4.25 -12.07
N ASP A 130 -4.13 3.86 -11.92
CA ASP A 130 -4.59 2.48 -12.15
C ASP A 130 -4.24 1.99 -13.55
N LYS A 131 -4.23 2.86 -14.56
CA LYS A 131 -3.87 2.48 -15.94
C LYS A 131 -2.44 1.94 -16.05
N ILE A 132 -1.53 2.38 -15.19
CA ILE A 132 -0.08 2.11 -15.29
C ILE A 132 0.52 1.47 -14.03
N PHE A 133 -0.23 1.38 -12.93
CA PHE A 133 0.19 0.74 -11.68
C PHE A 133 -0.88 -0.20 -11.12
N ASN A 134 -0.43 -1.32 -10.57
CA ASN A 134 -1.19 -2.12 -9.62
C ASN A 134 -0.99 -1.52 -8.21
N MET A 135 -2.06 -1.05 -7.59
CA MET A 135 -1.98 -0.24 -6.37
C MET A 135 -2.19 -1.04 -5.08
N TYR A 136 -1.40 -0.70 -4.07
CA TYR A 136 -1.54 -1.13 -2.68
C TYR A 136 -1.72 0.10 -1.79
N VAL A 137 -2.59 -0.01 -0.80
CA VAL A 137 -2.68 0.99 0.26
C VAL A 137 -2.00 0.45 1.51
N TYR A 138 -1.07 1.21 2.07
CA TYR A 138 -0.31 0.83 3.25
C TYR A 138 -0.31 1.97 4.26
N THR A 139 -1.14 1.86 5.29
CA THR A 139 -1.27 2.87 6.34
C THR A 139 -0.79 2.36 7.71
N LYS A 140 -0.38 3.29 8.57
CA LYS A 140 -0.24 3.06 10.03
C LYS A 140 -1.50 3.45 10.81
N GLY A 141 -2.56 3.83 10.11
CA GLY A 141 -3.90 4.00 10.66
C GLY A 141 -4.57 2.66 11.00
N ASN A 142 -5.70 2.76 11.69
CA ASN A 142 -6.54 1.63 12.06
C ASN A 142 -7.59 1.34 10.97
N LEU A 143 -8.04 0.09 10.92
CA LEU A 143 -8.95 -0.49 9.93
C LEU A 143 -10.36 0.14 9.88
N GLU A 144 -10.74 1.04 10.79
CA GLU A 144 -12.15 1.48 10.96
C GLU A 144 -12.79 2.05 9.68
N TYR A 145 -12.00 2.53 8.71
CA TYR A 145 -12.50 2.99 7.41
C TYR A 145 -11.89 2.26 6.20
N ALA A 146 -10.98 1.31 6.43
CA ALA A 146 -10.25 0.63 5.36
C ALA A 146 -10.96 -0.69 5.00
N LYS A 147 -11.37 -0.81 3.73
CA LYS A 147 -11.95 -2.04 3.18
C LYS A 147 -10.84 -3.09 2.94
N GLU A 148 -11.24 -4.25 2.43
CA GLU A 148 -10.36 -5.32 1.91
C GLU A 148 -9.24 -4.73 1.04
N LEU A 149 -8.05 -5.35 1.04
CA LEU A 149 -6.84 -4.95 0.29
C LEU A 149 -6.04 -3.75 0.83
N VAL A 150 -6.22 -3.36 2.10
CA VAL A 150 -5.42 -2.32 2.77
C VAL A 150 -4.52 -2.93 3.83
N ILE A 151 -3.21 -2.70 3.73
CA ILE A 151 -2.23 -3.07 4.76
C ILE A 151 -2.28 -2.02 5.86
N THR A 152 -2.58 -2.44 7.10
CA THR A 152 -2.77 -1.53 8.24
C THR A 152 -1.67 -1.68 9.29
N LYS A 153 -1.76 -0.89 10.37
CA LYS A 153 -0.91 -1.07 11.55
C LYS A 153 -1.02 -2.46 12.17
N ARG A 154 -2.16 -3.15 12.04
CA ARG A 154 -2.34 -4.50 12.61
C ARG A 154 -1.49 -5.54 11.88
N ASP A 155 -1.34 -5.38 10.58
CA ASP A 155 -0.61 -6.31 9.71
C ASP A 155 0.91 -6.05 9.77
N SER A 156 1.28 -4.79 9.98
CA SER A 156 2.64 -4.30 9.82
C SER A 156 3.46 -4.27 11.12
N PRO A 157 4.79 -4.48 11.05
CA PRO A 157 5.73 -4.13 12.13
C PRO A 157 5.67 -2.66 12.55
N VAL A 158 6.48 -2.21 13.51
CA VAL A 158 6.53 -0.79 13.93
C VAL A 158 6.85 0.13 12.74
N THR A 159 7.88 -0.20 11.96
CA THR A 159 8.21 0.47 10.69
C THR A 159 7.49 -0.21 9.52
N LYS A 160 7.37 0.47 8.38
CA LYS A 160 6.80 -0.13 7.16
C LYS A 160 7.87 -0.93 6.40
N THR A 161 7.45 -1.99 5.72
CA THR A 161 8.32 -2.88 4.93
C THR A 161 7.59 -3.42 3.72
N LEU A 162 8.30 -3.69 2.61
CA LEU A 162 7.71 -4.33 1.42
C LEU A 162 7.46 -5.83 1.60
N ASP A 163 7.74 -6.42 2.77
CA ASP A 163 7.47 -7.85 3.03
C ASP A 163 5.99 -8.23 2.95
N LEU A 164 5.10 -7.26 3.17
CA LEU A 164 3.65 -7.45 3.10
C LEU A 164 3.08 -7.10 1.72
N VAL A 165 3.90 -6.65 0.78
CA VAL A 165 3.46 -6.31 -0.59
C VAL A 165 3.85 -7.45 -1.51
N LEU A 166 2.90 -8.03 -2.24
CA LEU A 166 3.16 -9.16 -3.14
C LEU A 166 3.68 -8.71 -4.51
N GLY A 167 4.61 -7.76 -4.52
CA GLY A 167 5.39 -7.35 -5.69
C GLY A 167 6.89 -7.43 -5.39
N ASP A 168 7.68 -7.67 -6.43
CA ASP A 168 9.13 -7.55 -6.39
C ASP A 168 9.52 -6.06 -6.31
N GLU A 169 10.47 -5.73 -5.42
CA GLU A 169 10.90 -4.37 -5.16
C GLU A 169 11.43 -3.65 -6.40
N ARG A 170 11.93 -4.39 -7.40
CA ARG A 170 12.40 -3.84 -8.68
C ARG A 170 11.27 -3.24 -9.51
N GLY A 171 10.02 -3.59 -9.22
CA GLY A 171 8.83 -3.05 -9.87
C GLY A 171 7.97 -2.16 -8.97
N ILE A 172 8.42 -1.82 -7.75
CA ILE A 172 7.61 -1.07 -6.76
C ILE A 172 8.07 0.38 -6.62
N VAL A 173 7.12 1.30 -6.69
CA VAL A 173 7.25 2.69 -6.26
C VAL A 173 6.43 2.90 -4.96
N ILE A 174 7.02 3.53 -3.95
CA ILE A 174 6.35 3.89 -2.69
C ILE A 174 6.10 5.40 -2.69
N VAL A 175 4.90 5.83 -2.33
CA VAL A 175 4.58 7.24 -2.07
C VAL A 175 4.13 7.38 -0.62
N ASP A 176 4.88 8.16 0.15
CA ASP A 176 4.64 8.37 1.58
C ASP A 176 5.13 9.76 1.98
N ASP A 177 4.39 10.44 2.84
CA ASP A 177 4.79 11.76 3.35
C ASP A 177 5.96 11.66 4.36
N ARG A 178 6.16 10.49 4.98
CA ARG A 178 7.19 10.25 6.00
C ARG A 178 8.23 9.23 5.53
N VAL A 179 9.31 9.74 4.96
CA VAL A 179 10.44 8.91 4.49
C VAL A 179 11.02 8.00 5.60
N ASN A 180 11.04 8.45 6.85
CA ASN A 180 11.67 7.73 7.96
C ASN A 180 10.92 6.46 8.39
N VAL A 181 9.64 6.28 8.01
CA VAL A 181 8.90 5.05 8.34
C VAL A 181 9.30 3.86 7.45
N TRP A 182 10.10 4.09 6.41
CA TRP A 182 10.62 3.10 5.46
C TRP A 182 12.16 2.98 5.55
N PRO A 183 12.72 2.50 6.66
CA PRO A 183 14.17 2.54 6.89
C PRO A 183 14.99 1.74 5.87
N HIS A 184 14.42 0.64 5.35
CA HIS A 184 15.12 -0.30 4.45
C HIS A 184 14.76 -0.15 2.97
N HIS A 185 13.76 0.69 2.64
CA HIS A 185 13.17 0.76 1.29
C HIS A 185 13.26 2.17 0.67
N LYS A 186 14.23 2.98 1.10
CA LYS A 186 14.38 4.38 0.67
C LYS A 186 14.59 4.54 -0.84
N ARG A 187 15.19 3.54 -1.50
CA ARG A 187 15.43 3.55 -2.96
C ARG A 187 14.14 3.40 -3.77
N ASN A 188 13.08 2.88 -3.16
CA ASN A 188 11.75 2.77 -3.77
C ASN A 188 10.88 3.99 -3.47
N LEU A 189 11.32 4.89 -2.60
CA LEU A 189 10.46 5.89 -1.98
C LEU A 189 10.51 7.22 -2.72
N LEU A 190 9.33 7.66 -3.10
CA LEU A 190 9.02 8.99 -3.59
C LEU A 190 8.31 9.78 -2.48
N GLY A 191 9.05 10.66 -1.80
CA GLY A 191 8.48 11.47 -0.74
C GLY A 191 7.51 12.51 -1.30
N ILE A 192 6.29 12.58 -0.78
CA ILE A 192 5.32 13.63 -1.15
C ILE A 192 5.21 14.67 -0.02
N THR A 193 4.85 15.90 -0.36
CA THR A 193 4.54 16.92 0.63
C THR A 193 3.37 16.48 1.50
N ARG A 194 3.54 16.64 2.81
CA ARG A 194 2.53 16.32 3.83
C ARG A 194 1.28 17.17 3.61
N TYR A 195 0.13 16.53 3.46
CA TYR A 195 -1.16 17.19 3.32
C TYR A 195 -1.72 17.61 4.68
N GLN A 196 -1.88 18.92 4.87
CA GLN A 196 -2.31 19.52 6.14
C GLN A 196 -3.53 20.42 5.95
N TYR A 197 -4.68 19.81 5.68
CA TYR A 197 -5.95 20.55 5.56
C TYR A 197 -6.43 21.23 6.85
N PHE A 198 -6.59 20.45 7.93
CA PHE A 198 -6.97 20.92 9.27
C PHE A 198 -5.78 21.44 10.08
N LYS A 199 -6.05 22.27 11.07
CA LYS A 199 -5.07 22.75 12.03
C LYS A 199 -4.68 21.63 12.99
N HIS A 200 -3.38 21.48 13.25
CA HIS A 200 -2.88 20.49 14.17
C HIS A 200 -2.66 21.13 15.55
N LYS A 201 -3.27 20.58 16.62
CA LYS A 201 -3.17 21.11 17.99
C LYS A 201 -1.71 21.21 18.49
N ASP A 202 -0.87 20.23 18.16
CA ASP A 202 0.55 20.23 18.58
C ASP A 202 1.44 21.23 17.83
N ILE A 203 0.94 21.88 16.77
CA ILE A 203 1.67 22.90 16.00
C ILE A 203 1.16 24.31 16.35
N ASN A 204 0.73 24.53 17.59
CA ASN A 204 0.42 25.86 18.13
C ASN A 204 1.62 26.84 18.12
N LYS A 205 2.81 26.42 17.66
CA LYS A 205 3.97 27.29 17.41
C LYS A 205 4.03 27.89 15.99
N VAL A 206 3.22 27.40 15.04
CA VAL A 206 3.21 27.96 13.66
C VAL A 206 2.05 28.94 13.53
N LEU A 207 2.38 30.22 13.37
CA LEU A 207 1.44 31.35 13.19
C LEU A 207 0.63 31.30 11.89
N LYS A 208 0.79 30.27 11.05
CA LYS A 208 0.13 30.19 9.74
C LYS A 208 -1.23 29.50 9.85
N PRO A 209 -2.29 30.07 9.25
CA PRO A 209 -3.59 29.43 9.21
C PRO A 209 -3.53 28.11 8.41
N SER A 210 -4.37 27.15 8.78
CA SER A 210 -4.56 25.92 8.00
C SER A 210 -5.23 26.22 6.64
N TYR A 211 -5.27 25.25 5.73
CA TYR A 211 -6.04 25.36 4.49
C TYR A 211 -7.52 25.62 4.78
N ALA A 212 -8.07 24.90 5.75
CA ALA A 212 -9.45 25.07 6.21
C ALA A 212 -9.70 26.48 6.78
N GLU A 213 -8.84 26.99 7.68
CA GLU A 213 -8.99 28.34 8.24
C GLU A 213 -8.90 29.42 7.16
N SER A 214 -8.09 29.17 6.13
CA SER A 214 -7.90 30.06 4.98
C SER A 214 -8.97 29.88 3.89
N LYS A 215 -9.92 28.95 4.05
CA LYS A 215 -10.95 28.59 3.06
C LYS A 215 -10.41 28.31 1.66
N ARG A 216 -9.22 27.70 1.57
CA ARG A 216 -8.54 27.32 0.31
C ARG A 216 -8.03 25.88 0.41
N ASP A 217 -7.45 25.38 -0.68
CA ASP A 217 -6.86 24.05 -0.74
C ASP A 217 -5.72 24.00 -1.77
N GLU A 218 -5.10 22.83 -1.94
CA GLU A 218 -4.22 22.53 -3.08
C GLU A 218 -4.96 22.64 -4.42
N SER A 219 -4.23 22.98 -5.48
CA SER A 219 -4.79 23.07 -6.84
C SER A 219 -5.10 21.68 -7.42
N GLU A 220 -6.26 21.52 -8.07
CA GLU A 220 -6.61 20.30 -8.81
C GLU A 220 -5.66 20.04 -10.00
N SER A 221 -5.14 21.08 -10.66
CA SER A 221 -4.31 20.96 -11.88
C SER A 221 -2.80 20.97 -11.63
N SER A 222 -2.38 21.53 -10.50
CA SER A 222 -0.96 21.76 -10.17
C SER A 222 -0.60 21.46 -8.72
N GLY A 223 -1.51 20.86 -7.95
CA GLY A 223 -1.27 20.39 -6.59
C GLY A 223 -0.36 19.16 -6.53
N ALA A 224 -0.15 18.64 -5.32
CA ALA A 224 0.85 17.61 -5.10
C ALA A 224 0.52 16.30 -5.84
N LEU A 225 -0.75 15.84 -5.82
CA LEU A 225 -1.16 14.62 -6.53
C LEU A 225 -1.11 14.79 -8.06
N ALA A 226 -1.45 15.97 -8.58
CA ALA A 226 -1.38 16.25 -10.01
C ALA A 226 0.07 16.19 -10.53
N ASN A 227 1.01 16.79 -9.81
CA ASN A 227 2.42 16.73 -10.18
C ASN A 227 3.03 15.35 -9.91
N LEU A 228 2.61 14.67 -8.85
CA LEU A 228 2.99 13.28 -8.58
C LEU A 228 2.61 12.37 -9.75
N LEU A 229 1.39 12.48 -10.27
CA LEU A 229 0.94 11.66 -11.41
C LEU A 229 1.81 11.86 -12.64
N LYS A 230 2.20 13.11 -12.94
CA LYS A 230 3.11 13.42 -14.06
C LYS A 230 4.45 12.68 -13.88
N TYR A 231 5.02 12.76 -12.69
CA TYR A 231 6.28 12.08 -12.38
C TYR A 231 6.17 10.54 -12.41
N LEU A 232 5.05 9.99 -11.92
CA LEU A 232 4.78 8.55 -12.00
C LEU A 232 4.65 8.08 -13.46
N LYS A 233 4.03 8.88 -14.33
CA LYS A 233 3.97 8.63 -15.79
C LYS A 233 5.37 8.69 -16.42
N GLU A 234 6.24 9.61 -16.01
CA GLU A 234 7.63 9.66 -16.46
C GLU A 234 8.43 8.42 -16.05
N ILE A 235 8.31 7.97 -14.79
CA ILE A 235 8.95 6.73 -14.31
C ILE A 235 8.46 5.54 -15.13
N HIS A 236 7.15 5.41 -15.30
CA HIS A 236 6.55 4.31 -16.07
C HIS A 236 7.05 4.33 -17.51
N ASN A 237 6.96 5.47 -18.19
CA ASN A 237 7.45 5.61 -19.56
C ASN A 237 8.94 5.27 -19.66
N GLY A 238 9.77 5.75 -18.74
CA GLY A 238 11.20 5.43 -18.71
C GLY A 238 11.50 3.95 -18.44
N PHE A 239 10.68 3.27 -17.63
CA PHE A 239 10.82 1.85 -17.37
C PHE A 239 10.51 1.02 -18.63
N PHE A 240 9.47 1.41 -19.36
CA PHE A 240 9.00 0.69 -20.54
C PHE A 240 9.58 1.23 -21.88
N SER A 241 10.34 2.32 -21.88
CA SER A 241 11.02 2.85 -23.07
C SER A 241 12.27 2.04 -23.40
N CYS A 242 12.14 1.00 -24.24
CA CYS A 242 13.22 0.36 -25.02
C CYS A 242 12.57 -0.47 -26.14
N ASP A 243 13.00 -0.26 -27.40
CA ASP A 243 12.53 -0.95 -28.61
C ASP A 243 13.19 -2.31 -28.85
N VAL A 244 14.08 -2.74 -27.95
CA VAL A 244 14.68 -4.08 -27.99
C VAL A 244 14.13 -4.82 -26.79
N GLN A 245 13.62 -6.03 -27.04
CA GLN A 245 13.16 -7.00 -26.05
C GLN A 245 14.30 -7.47 -25.11
N GLU A 246 15.23 -6.60 -24.70
CA GLU A 246 16.11 -6.86 -23.56
C GLU A 246 15.27 -6.86 -22.27
N GLU A 247 15.49 -7.91 -21.49
CA GLU A 247 14.53 -8.48 -20.55
C GLU A 247 14.01 -7.45 -19.54
N LEU A 248 12.71 -7.15 -19.60
CA LEU A 248 11.97 -6.48 -18.51
C LEU A 248 12.28 -7.12 -17.13
N ASP A 249 12.67 -8.39 -17.13
CA ASP A 249 13.06 -9.19 -15.96
C ASP A 249 14.31 -8.66 -15.24
N THR A 250 15.17 -7.90 -15.93
CA THR A 250 16.41 -7.33 -15.37
C THR A 250 16.28 -5.85 -15.00
N LYS A 251 15.24 -5.16 -15.49
CA LYS A 251 15.01 -3.74 -15.18
C LYS A 251 14.64 -3.52 -13.71
N ASP A 252 15.03 -2.36 -13.20
CA ASP A 252 14.81 -1.96 -11.81
C ASP A 252 14.35 -0.49 -11.72
N VAL A 253 13.12 -0.28 -11.28
CA VAL A 253 12.47 1.04 -11.16
C VAL A 253 13.22 1.95 -10.19
N ARG A 254 13.97 1.39 -9.23
CA ARG A 254 14.77 2.14 -8.27
C ARG A 254 15.88 2.94 -8.91
N LEU A 255 16.25 2.64 -10.15
CA LEU A 255 17.20 3.42 -10.95
C LEU A 255 16.57 4.67 -11.57
N LEU A 256 15.23 4.72 -11.66
CA LEU A 256 14.48 5.81 -12.27
C LEU A 256 13.94 6.81 -11.22
N ILE A 257 13.86 6.41 -9.96
CA ILE A 257 13.43 7.26 -8.85
C ILE A 257 14.58 8.21 -8.47
N LYS A 258 14.49 9.47 -8.88
CA LYS A 258 15.51 10.50 -8.62
C LYS A 258 15.20 11.23 -7.31
N GLY A 259 15.62 10.67 -6.18
CA GLY A 259 15.55 11.32 -4.86
C GLY A 259 14.13 11.65 -4.39
N PRO A 260 13.96 12.33 -3.24
CA PRO A 260 12.64 12.73 -2.76
C PRO A 260 12.00 13.71 -3.72
N PHE A 261 10.76 13.44 -4.14
CA PHE A 261 10.00 14.33 -5.01
C PHE A 261 9.76 15.66 -4.28
N LYS A 262 10.42 16.71 -4.76
CA LYS A 262 10.12 18.08 -4.37
C LYS A 262 9.26 18.67 -5.48
N PRO A 263 7.94 18.81 -5.32
CA PRO A 263 7.16 19.55 -6.30
C PRO A 263 7.75 20.96 -6.40
N HIS A 264 8.15 21.38 -7.60
CA HIS A 264 8.46 22.77 -7.84
C HIS A 264 7.16 23.57 -7.64
N GLY A 265 7.14 24.46 -6.64
CA GLY A 265 6.08 25.47 -6.48
C GLY A 265 4.90 25.11 -5.57
N CYS A 266 5.15 24.61 -4.36
CA CYS A 266 4.15 24.65 -3.28
C CYS A 266 4.61 25.64 -2.20
#